data_AF-A0A0W7X3V7-F1
#
_entry.id   AF-A0A0W7X3V7-F1
#
_cell.length_a   1.000
_cell.length_b   1.000
_cell.length_c   1.000
_cell.angle_alpha   90.00
_cell.angle_beta   90.00
_cell.angle_gamma   90.00
#
_symmetry.space_group_name_H-M   'P 1'
#
loop_
_entity.id
_entity.type
_entity.pdbx_description
1 polymer ?
#
loop_
_entity_poly.entity_id
_entity_poly.type
_entity_poly.pdbx_seq_one_letter_code
_entity_poly.pdbx_strand_id
1 'polypeptide(L)'
;MSAPEPVKLSSDEGEPYMLTVPHAPVTDARLSAADVGTYMRCRWLTDICAPYGDLDWLIGELRMPEAQTRESVRRLVELGYLNTVGPVELEAVIARDMAGRIREAIEATVDELTPAERKALARVADLVDRRQARATEALAAQQRGGPGPG
;
A
#
# COMPACT_ATOMS: atom_id res chain seq x y z
N MET A 1 -41.61 20.34 9.30
CA MET A 1 -40.23 20.58 8.83
C MET A 1 -39.99 19.63 7.67
N SER A 2 -39.82 20.17 6.46
CA SER A 2 -39.65 19.38 5.24
C SER A 2 -38.30 18.67 5.24
N ALA A 3 -38.28 17.42 4.77
CA ALA A 3 -37.06 16.64 4.59
C ALA A 3 -36.12 17.34 3.58
N PRO A 4 -34.79 17.27 3.77
CA PRO A 4 -33.85 17.83 2.80
C PRO A 4 -33.98 17.09 1.47
N GLU A 5 -34.20 17.84 0.39
CA GLU A 5 -34.27 17.28 -0.97
C GLU A 5 -32.87 16.80 -1.42
N PRO A 6 -32.78 15.66 -2.13
CA PRO A 6 -31.51 15.14 -2.61
C PRO A 6 -30.92 16.04 -3.70
N VAL A 7 -29.66 16.44 -3.52
CA VAL A 7 -28.87 17.17 -4.53
C VAL A 7 -28.51 16.21 -5.66
N LYS A 8 -28.99 16.50 -6.87
CA LYS A 8 -28.72 15.75 -8.09
C LYS A 8 -27.43 16.26 -8.73
N LEU A 9 -26.36 15.46 -8.69
CA LEU A 9 -25.14 15.70 -9.47
C LEU A 9 -25.39 15.14 -10.89
N SER A 10 -25.51 16.01 -11.89
CA SER A 10 -25.64 15.60 -13.30
C SER A 10 -24.26 15.31 -13.91
N SER A 11 -24.13 14.19 -14.61
CA SER A 11 -23.08 13.98 -15.62
C SER A 11 -23.74 13.88 -17.00
N ASP A 12 -23.15 14.53 -18.00
CA ASP A 12 -23.67 14.59 -19.36
C ASP A 12 -23.52 13.27 -20.14
N GLU A 13 -23.00 12.18 -19.54
CA GLU A 13 -22.82 10.87 -20.21
C GLU A 13 -23.20 9.65 -19.33
N GLY A 14 -24.21 9.79 -18.47
CA GLY A 14 -25.18 8.71 -18.23
C GLY A 14 -24.78 7.44 -17.46
N GLU A 15 -23.53 7.23 -17.06
CA GLU A 15 -23.16 6.13 -16.16
C GLU A 15 -22.66 6.67 -14.81
N PRO A 16 -23.36 6.42 -13.69
CA PRO A 16 -22.82 6.74 -12.38
C PRO A 16 -21.60 5.86 -12.12
N TYR A 17 -20.45 6.47 -11.87
CA TYR A 17 -19.32 5.73 -11.31
C TYR A 17 -19.76 5.09 -10.00
N MET A 18 -20.03 3.78 -10.05
CA MET A 18 -20.20 2.97 -8.86
C MET A 18 -18.81 2.79 -8.28
N LEU A 19 -18.42 3.71 -7.39
CA LEU A 19 -17.30 3.50 -6.49
C LEU A 19 -17.73 2.39 -5.55
N THR A 20 -17.52 1.14 -5.98
CA THR A 20 -17.71 -0.06 -5.17
C THR A 20 -16.62 -0.06 -4.11
N VAL A 21 -16.83 0.70 -3.05
CA VAL A 21 -16.04 0.55 -1.85
C VAL A 21 -16.49 -0.75 -1.20
N PRO A 22 -15.59 -1.69 -0.85
CA PRO A 22 -15.96 -2.87 -0.10
C PRO A 22 -16.80 -2.47 1.12
N HIS A 23 -18.00 -3.03 1.25
CA HIS A 23 -18.97 -2.68 2.29
C HIS A 23 -18.46 -2.87 3.73
N ALA A 24 -17.42 -3.69 3.92
CA ALA A 24 -17.03 -4.23 5.22
C ALA A 24 -16.71 -3.21 6.33
N PRO A 25 -16.03 -2.06 6.10
CA PRO A 25 -15.80 -1.06 7.14
C PRO A 25 -16.93 -0.02 7.27
N VAL A 26 -17.65 0.27 6.17
CA VAL A 26 -18.70 1.31 6.18
C VAL A 26 -19.93 0.86 6.98
N THR A 27 -20.17 -0.44 7.07
CA THR A 27 -21.31 -1.01 7.80
C THR A 27 -20.93 -1.55 9.19
N ASP A 28 -19.67 -1.45 9.62
CA ASP A 28 -19.24 -1.93 10.94
C ASP A 28 -19.63 -0.92 12.02
N ALA A 29 -20.59 -1.29 12.86
CA ALA A 29 -21.09 -0.46 13.96
C ALA A 29 -20.03 -0.15 15.04
N ARG A 30 -18.90 -0.86 15.05
CA ARG A 30 -17.76 -0.60 15.95
C ARG A 30 -16.91 0.58 15.47
N LEU A 31 -17.09 1.02 14.23
CA LEU A 31 -16.34 2.12 13.62
C LEU A 31 -17.13 3.43 13.68
N SER A 32 -16.45 4.49 14.09
CA SER A 32 -16.97 5.86 13.97
C SER A 32 -16.85 6.38 12.54
N ALA A 33 -17.54 7.48 12.24
CA ALA A 33 -17.37 8.17 10.96
C ALA A 33 -15.92 8.63 10.72
N ALA A 34 -15.18 8.95 11.79
CA ALA A 34 -13.76 9.28 11.70
C ALA A 34 -12.93 8.06 11.26
N ASP A 35 -13.18 6.88 11.84
CA ASP A 35 -12.46 5.65 11.50
C ASP A 35 -12.71 5.24 10.05
N VAL A 36 -13.97 5.31 9.59
CA VAL A 36 -14.32 5.08 8.18
C VAL A 36 -13.62 6.09 7.28
N GLY A 37 -13.59 7.37 7.67
CA GLY A 37 -12.90 8.42 6.94
C GLY A 37 -11.39 8.20 6.84
N THR A 38 -10.74 7.71 7.90
CA THR A 38 -9.32 7.32 7.89
C THR A 38 -9.10 6.12 6.98
N TYR A 39 -9.91 5.07 7.10
CA TYR A 39 -9.82 3.88 6.24
C TYR A 39 -9.90 4.23 4.76
N MET A 40 -10.89 5.05 4.37
CA MET A 40 -11.08 5.46 2.98
C MET A 40 -9.89 6.24 2.42
N ARG A 41 -9.31 7.16 3.20
CA ARG A 41 -8.13 7.92 2.78
C ARG A 41 -6.90 7.04 2.68
N CYS A 42 -6.71 6.10 3.62
CA CYS A 42 -5.69 5.06 3.47
C CYS A 42 -5.94 4.32 2.15
N ARG A 43 -7.14 3.76 1.93
CA ARG A 43 -7.46 2.99 0.72
C ARG A 43 -7.16 3.76 -0.57
N TRP A 44 -7.44 5.05 -0.61
CA TRP A 44 -7.09 5.91 -1.74
C TRP A 44 -5.58 6.10 -1.89
N LEU A 45 -4.86 6.32 -0.78
CA LEU A 45 -3.40 6.39 -0.78
C LEU A 45 -2.72 5.07 -1.18
N THR A 46 -3.32 3.89 -0.93
CA THR A 46 -2.72 2.61 -1.37
C THR A 46 -2.53 2.54 -2.87
N ASP A 47 -3.41 3.15 -3.64
CA ASP A 47 -3.34 3.10 -5.11
C ASP A 47 -2.19 3.99 -5.65
N ILE A 48 -1.62 4.86 -4.81
CA ILE A 48 -0.58 5.83 -5.17
C ILE A 48 0.76 5.50 -4.50
N CYS A 49 0.74 5.14 -3.22
CA CYS A 49 1.93 5.09 -2.35
C CYS A 49 2.00 3.82 -1.47
N ALA A 50 1.43 2.69 -1.90
CA ALA A 50 1.63 1.44 -1.17
C ALA A 50 3.04 0.88 -1.37
N PRO A 51 3.67 0.32 -0.32
CA PRO A 51 3.23 0.28 1.08
C PRO A 51 3.36 1.63 1.78
N TYR A 52 2.44 1.95 2.71
CA TYR A 52 2.55 3.17 3.51
C TYR A 52 3.86 3.15 4.31
N GLY A 53 4.49 4.32 4.43
CA GLY A 53 5.66 4.51 5.30
C GLY A 53 5.33 4.30 6.78
N ASP A 54 6.17 4.83 7.66
CA ASP A 54 5.86 4.83 9.09
C ASP A 54 4.55 5.58 9.39
N LEU A 55 3.98 5.32 10.57
CA LEU A 55 2.69 5.90 10.98
C LEU A 55 2.74 7.43 11.05
N ASP A 56 3.89 8.01 11.39
CA ASP A 56 4.04 9.45 11.53
C ASP A 56 4.00 10.13 10.14
N TRP A 57 4.65 9.52 9.16
CA TRP A 57 4.54 9.91 7.75
C TRP A 57 3.09 9.80 7.26
N LEU A 58 2.42 8.67 7.51
CA LEU A 58 1.02 8.48 7.12
C LEU A 58 0.10 9.56 7.72
N ILE A 59 0.28 9.90 8.99
CA ILE A 59 -0.50 10.97 9.65
C ILE A 59 -0.25 12.33 8.98
N GLY A 60 1.02 12.64 8.67
CA GLY A 60 1.39 13.85 7.95
C GLY A 60 0.70 13.96 6.59
N GLU A 61 0.68 12.86 5.83
CA GLU A 61 0.05 12.82 4.50
C GLU A 61 -1.48 12.87 4.55
N LEU A 62 -2.10 12.23 5.55
CA LEU A 62 -3.56 12.26 5.71
C LEU A 62 -4.08 13.66 6.07
N ARG A 63 -3.23 14.56 6.58
CA ARG A 63 -3.59 15.93 7.03
C ARG A 63 -4.78 15.95 7.99
N MET A 64 -4.85 14.95 8.87
CA MET A 64 -5.91 14.77 9.87
C MET A 64 -5.36 15.05 11.28
N PRO A 65 -6.22 15.32 12.28
CA PRO A 65 -5.78 15.51 13.66
C PRO A 65 -5.00 14.30 14.16
N GLU A 66 -3.76 14.52 14.62
CA GLU A 66 -2.81 13.44 14.91
C GLU A 66 -3.37 12.41 15.91
N ALA A 67 -3.83 12.86 17.08
CA ALA A 67 -4.31 11.97 18.14
C ALA A 67 -5.49 11.10 17.67
N GLN A 68 -6.46 11.71 16.98
CA GLN A 68 -7.61 10.99 16.42
C GLN A 68 -7.17 10.01 15.34
N THR A 69 -6.24 10.39 14.47
CA THR A 69 -5.75 9.54 13.37
C THR A 69 -5.01 8.33 13.92
N ARG A 70 -4.16 8.50 14.94
CA ARG A 70 -3.48 7.39 15.62
C ARG A 70 -4.47 6.41 16.23
N GLU A 71 -5.50 6.92 16.90
CA GLU A 71 -6.55 6.09 17.50
C GLU A 71 -7.34 5.32 16.44
N SER A 72 -7.74 5.98 15.36
CA SER A 72 -8.44 5.35 14.24
C SER A 72 -7.59 4.29 13.53
N VAL A 73 -6.31 4.58 13.22
CA VAL A 73 -5.41 3.59 12.61
C VAL A 73 -5.24 2.39 13.53
N ARG A 74 -5.02 2.61 14.83
CA ARG A 74 -4.91 1.52 15.81
C ARG A 74 -6.16 0.63 15.81
N ARG A 75 -7.36 1.23 15.88
CA ARG A 75 -8.63 0.50 15.87
C ARG A 75 -8.83 -0.28 14.56
N LEU A 76 -8.49 0.31 13.43
CA LEU A 76 -8.56 -0.34 12.12
C LEU A 76 -7.59 -1.53 12.02
N VAL A 77 -6.41 -1.46 12.65
CA VAL A 77 -5.47 -2.59 12.76
C VAL A 77 -6.03 -3.68 13.67
N GLU A 78 -6.52 -3.32 14.86
CA GLU A 78 -7.11 -4.26 15.82
C GLU A 78 -8.30 -5.04 15.22
N LEU A 79 -9.07 -4.39 14.33
CA LEU A 79 -10.22 -4.98 13.64
C LEU A 79 -9.87 -5.67 12.32
N GLY A 80 -8.59 -5.66 11.90
CA GLY A 80 -8.12 -6.33 10.69
C GLY A 80 -8.42 -5.61 9.37
N TYR A 81 -8.81 -4.33 9.41
CA TYR A 81 -9.02 -3.50 8.22
C TYR A 81 -7.73 -2.92 7.67
N LEU A 82 -6.70 -2.76 8.52
CA LEU A 82 -5.34 -2.38 8.14
C LEU A 82 -4.36 -3.43 8.67
N ASN A 83 -3.28 -3.66 7.94
CA ASN A 83 -2.20 -4.53 8.38
C ASN A 83 -0.96 -3.70 8.70
N THR A 84 -0.30 -4.04 9.81
CA THR A 84 1.05 -3.55 10.10
C THR A 84 2.05 -4.60 9.65
N VAL A 85 2.98 -4.22 8.79
CA VAL A 85 4.10 -5.08 8.39
C VAL A 85 5.36 -4.66 9.12
N GLY A 86 6.20 -5.62 9.49
CA GLY A 86 7.50 -5.31 10.09
C GLY A 86 8.44 -4.64 9.09
N PRO A 87 9.48 -3.92 9.54
CA PRO A 87 10.42 -3.24 8.64
C PRO A 87 11.15 -4.21 7.69
N VAL A 88 11.40 -5.45 8.14
CA VAL A 88 12.03 -6.50 7.31
C VAL A 88 11.07 -7.01 6.22
N GLU A 89 9.80 -7.18 6.57
CA GLU A 89 8.75 -7.56 5.62
C GLU A 89 8.51 -6.46 4.58
N LEU A 90 8.49 -5.20 5.04
CA LEU A 90 8.38 -4.02 4.19
C LEU A 90 9.53 -3.96 3.15
N GLU A 91 10.77 -4.12 3.60
CA GLU A 91 11.93 -4.16 2.70
C GLU A 91 11.85 -5.31 1.70
N ALA A 92 11.38 -6.48 2.11
CA ALA A 92 11.20 -7.62 1.21
C ALA A 92 10.12 -7.37 0.14
N VAL A 93 9.01 -6.72 0.50
CA VAL A 93 7.96 -6.32 -0.44
C VAL A 93 8.50 -5.30 -1.46
N ILE A 94 9.14 -4.24 -0.98
CA ILE A 94 9.70 -3.18 -1.83
C ILE A 94 10.78 -3.74 -2.77
N ALA A 95 11.71 -4.55 -2.25
CA ALA A 95 12.77 -5.14 -3.07
C ALA A 95 12.21 -6.04 -4.18
N ARG A 96 11.11 -6.75 -3.92
CA ARG A 96 10.44 -7.60 -4.92
C ARG A 96 9.74 -6.79 -5.99
N ASP A 97 8.96 -5.78 -5.60
CA ASP A 97 8.23 -4.91 -6.54
C ASP A 97 9.19 -4.14 -7.45
N MET A 98 10.22 -3.52 -6.86
CA MET A 98 11.25 -2.81 -7.61
C MET A 98 12.00 -3.73 -8.58
N ALA A 99 12.31 -4.97 -8.16
CA ALA A 99 12.95 -5.94 -9.04
C ALA A 99 12.06 -6.34 -10.23
N GLY A 100 10.74 -6.46 -10.01
CA GLY A 100 9.77 -6.66 -11.09
C GLY A 100 9.80 -5.53 -12.10
N ARG A 101 9.63 -4.28 -11.65
CA ARG A 101 9.62 -3.09 -12.51
C ARG A 101 10.92 -2.91 -13.29
N ILE A 102 12.07 -3.17 -12.65
CA ILE A 102 13.36 -3.09 -13.34
C ILE A 102 13.47 -4.17 -14.42
N ARG A 103 13.03 -5.40 -14.16
CA ARG A 103 13.01 -6.45 -15.18
C ARG A 103 12.12 -6.09 -16.37
N GLU A 104 10.92 -5.59 -16.12
CA GLU A 104 10.02 -5.12 -17.19
C GLU A 104 10.66 -4.00 -18.02
N ALA A 105 11.30 -3.02 -17.37
CA ALA A 105 12.00 -1.94 -18.07
C ALA A 105 13.21 -2.44 -18.88
N ILE A 106 13.94 -3.44 -18.35
CA ILE A 106 15.04 -4.11 -19.06
C ILE A 106 14.51 -4.82 -20.30
N GLU A 107 13.48 -5.65 -20.15
CA GLU A 107 12.87 -6.39 -21.27
C GLU A 107 12.33 -5.48 -22.36
N ALA A 108 11.73 -4.34 -21.98
CA ALA A 108 11.21 -3.36 -22.92
C ALA A 108 12.29 -2.63 -23.73
N THR A 109 13.54 -2.61 -23.26
CA THR A 109 14.62 -1.78 -23.85
C THR A 109 15.79 -2.58 -24.40
N VAL A 110 15.91 -3.88 -24.07
CA VAL A 110 17.12 -4.68 -24.33
C VAL A 110 17.50 -4.79 -25.82
N ASP A 111 16.51 -4.78 -26.71
CA ASP A 111 16.70 -4.89 -28.15
C ASP A 111 17.26 -3.60 -28.78
N GLU A 112 17.08 -2.47 -28.11
CA GLU A 112 17.53 -1.14 -28.57
C GLU A 112 18.97 -0.82 -28.15
N LEU A 113 19.59 -1.67 -27.32
CA LEU A 113 20.89 -1.39 -26.71
C LEU A 113 22.08 -1.87 -27.53
N THR A 114 23.20 -1.19 -27.37
CA THR A 114 24.50 -1.67 -27.85
C THR A 114 24.98 -2.87 -27.01
N PRO A 115 25.95 -3.68 -27.51
CA PRO A 115 26.53 -4.78 -26.73
C PRO A 115 27.14 -4.34 -25.38
N ALA A 116 27.71 -3.13 -25.31
CA ALA A 116 28.30 -2.60 -24.08
C ALA A 116 27.23 -2.23 -23.05
N GLU A 117 26.14 -1.62 -23.49
CA GLU A 117 24.99 -1.26 -22.64
C GLU A 117 24.26 -2.51 -22.15
N ARG A 118 24.06 -3.53 -23.00
CA ARG A 118 23.52 -4.83 -22.56
C ARG A 118 24.36 -5.46 -21.44
N LYS A 119 25.69 -5.36 -21.51
CA LYS A 119 26.58 -5.85 -20.45
C LYS A 119 26.45 -5.04 -19.15
N ALA A 120 26.27 -3.72 -19.25
CA ALA A 120 25.99 -2.89 -18.08
C ALA A 120 24.63 -3.22 -17.46
N LEU A 121 23.61 -3.43 -18.29
CA LEU A 121 22.26 -3.78 -17.87
C LEU A 121 22.21 -5.14 -17.17
N ALA A 122 22.92 -6.14 -17.69
CA ALA A 122 23.06 -7.45 -17.03
C ALA A 122 23.63 -7.32 -15.62
N ARG A 123 24.62 -6.44 -15.40
CA ARG A 123 25.18 -6.19 -14.06
C ARG A 123 24.16 -5.54 -13.13
N VAL A 124 23.30 -4.67 -13.65
CA VAL A 124 22.21 -4.06 -12.87
C VAL A 124 21.19 -5.13 -12.48
N ALA A 125 20.79 -6.01 -13.41
CA ALA A 125 19.93 -7.15 -13.12
C ALA A 125 20.51 -8.04 -12.00
N ASP A 126 21.80 -8.40 -12.07
CA ASP A 126 22.48 -9.19 -11.04
C ASP A 126 22.48 -8.52 -9.65
N LEU A 127 22.53 -7.18 -9.61
CA LEU A 127 22.48 -6.43 -8.34
C LEU A 127 21.08 -6.43 -7.75
N VAL A 128 20.07 -6.28 -8.61
CA VAL A 128 18.65 -6.33 -8.25
C VAL A 128 18.29 -7.71 -7.68
N ASP A 129 18.70 -8.78 -8.35
CA ASP A 129 18.44 -10.15 -7.89
C ASP A 129 19.12 -10.44 -6.54
N ARG A 130 20.37 -9.99 -6.36
CA ARG A 130 21.07 -10.12 -5.07
C ARG A 130 20.42 -9.31 -3.95
N ARG A 131 19.83 -8.15 -4.25
CA ARG A 131 19.06 -7.39 -3.24
C ARG A 131 17.78 -8.15 -2.87
N GLN A 132 17.02 -8.61 -3.86
CA GLN A 132 15.79 -9.36 -3.65
C GLN A 132 16.03 -10.64 -2.83
N ALA A 133 17.08 -11.40 -3.16
CA ALA A 133 17.46 -12.62 -2.44
C ALA A 133 17.77 -12.33 -0.96
N ARG A 134 18.62 -11.34 -0.69
CA ARG A 134 18.97 -10.95 0.70
C ARG A 134 17.75 -10.52 1.51
N ALA A 135 16.85 -9.73 0.93
CA ALA A 135 15.64 -9.30 1.62
C ALA A 135 14.70 -10.47 1.92
N THR A 136 14.58 -11.43 0.99
CA THR A 136 13.79 -12.65 1.18
C THR A 136 14.38 -13.55 2.27
N GLU A 137 15.71 -13.73 2.27
CA GLU A 137 16.41 -14.50 3.31
C GLU A 137 16.25 -13.87 4.69
N ALA A 138 16.37 -12.54 4.80
CA ALA A 138 16.17 -11.80 6.04
C ALA A 138 14.74 -11.98 6.58
N LEU A 139 13.73 -11.89 5.72
CA LEU A 139 12.34 -12.13 6.10
C LEU A 139 12.12 -13.57 6.58
N ALA A 140 12.65 -14.56 5.86
CA ALA A 140 12.55 -15.97 6.23
C ALA A 140 13.29 -16.27 7.55
N ALA A 141 14.38 -15.57 7.85
CA ALA A 141 15.10 -15.72 9.13
C ALA A 141 14.29 -15.13 10.30
N GLN A 142 13.64 -13.98 10.11
CA GLN A 142 12.77 -13.38 11.12
C GLN A 142 11.58 -14.28 11.47
N GLN A 143 10.93 -14.87 10.45
CA GLN A 143 9.80 -15.77 10.65
C GLN A 143 10.19 -17.07 11.39
N ARG A 144 11.44 -17.53 11.22
CA ARG A 144 12.00 -18.69 11.96
C ARG A 144 12.44 -18.36 13.40
N GLY A 145 12.62 -17.08 13.72
CA GLY A 145 13.08 -16.62 15.04
C GLY A 145 11.99 -16.04 15.96
N GLY A 146 10.72 -16.01 15.53
CA GLY A 146 9.59 -15.57 16.36
C GLY A 146 9.31 -16.54 17.52
N PRO A 147 8.78 -16.06 18.67
CA PRO A 147 8.62 -16.89 19.86
C PRO A 147 7.67 -18.05 19.53
N GLY A 148 8.10 -19.29 19.81
CA GLY A 148 7.20 -20.44 19.84
C GLY A 148 6.08 -20.22 20.86
N PRO A 149 4.95 -20.95 20.75
CA PRO A 149 3.85 -20.80 21.70
C PRO A 149 4.34 -21.29 23.06
N GLY A 150 4.46 -20.36 24.00
CA GLY A 150 4.78 -20.59 25.41
C GLY A 150 3.79 -19.86 26.29
#